data_AF-A0A2V5MI42-F1
#
_entry.id   AF-A0A2V5MI42-F1
#
_cell.length_a   1.000
_cell.length_b   1.000
_cell.length_c   1.000
_cell.angle_alpha   90.00
_cell.angle_beta   90.00
_cell.angle_gamma   90.00
#
_symmetry.space_group_name_H-M   'P 1'
#
loop_
_entity.id
_entity.type
_entity.pdbx_description
1 polymer ?
#
loop_
_entity_poly.entity_id
_entity_poly.type
_entity_poly.pdbx_seq_one_letter_code
_entity_poly.pdbx_strand_id
1 'polypeptide(L)'
;MTIYILRHGIAVARGTPGYEKDQDRPLTPKGERRLWRIAEAMGEIGLSFDLILSSPYARAWHTAEIVAEAFKAEKRLQRCDELASDHEPKDII
;
A
#
# COMPACT_ATOMS: atom_id res chain seq x y z
N MET A 1 -12.71 -16.84 4.59
CA MET A 1 -11.54 -15.95 4.53
C MET A 1 -11.49 -15.36 3.13
N THR A 2 -11.39 -14.04 3.00
CA THR A 2 -11.28 -13.35 1.70
C THR A 2 -9.97 -12.58 1.68
N ILE A 3 -9.17 -12.76 0.63
CA ILE A 3 -7.88 -12.09 0.47
C ILE A 3 -7.97 -11.15 -0.72
N TYR A 4 -7.58 -9.89 -0.50
CA TYR A 4 -7.47 -8.88 -1.53
C TYR A 4 -6.00 -8.52 -1.71
N ILE A 5 -5.53 -8.54 -2.97
CA ILE A 5 -4.16 -8.16 -3.30
C ILE A 5 -4.20 -6.80 -3.98
N LEU A 6 -3.66 -5.78 -3.29
CA LEU A 6 -3.56 -4.43 -3.80
C LEU A 6 -2.11 -4.10 -4.13
N ARG A 7 -1.84 -3.79 -5.40
CA ARG A 7 -0.56 -3.21 -5.80
C ARG A 7 -0.47 -1.76 -5.31
N HIS A 8 0.71 -1.36 -4.85
CA HIS A 8 0.98 0.02 -4.45
C HIS A 8 0.58 1.05 -5.54
N GLY A 9 0.25 2.26 -5.10
CA GLY A 9 -0.09 3.39 -5.97
C GLY A 9 1.07 3.85 -6.86
N ILE A 10 0.80 4.86 -7.70
CA ILE A 10 1.78 5.40 -8.64
C ILE A 10 2.89 6.12 -7.86
N ALA A 11 4.09 5.54 -7.86
CA ALA A 11 5.28 6.09 -7.20
C ALA A 11 6.14 6.94 -8.14
N VAL A 12 7.00 7.79 -7.56
CA VAL A 12 8.02 8.54 -8.31
C VAL A 12 8.90 7.58 -9.12
N ALA A 13 9.43 8.01 -10.27
CA ALA A 13 10.23 7.13 -11.13
C ALA A 13 11.54 6.71 -10.46
N ARG A 14 12.08 5.55 -10.85
CA ARG A 14 13.43 5.13 -10.43
C ARG A 14 14.46 6.15 -10.93
N GLY A 15 15.47 6.44 -10.12
CA GLY A 15 16.52 7.41 -10.44
C GLY A 15 16.09 8.88 -10.33
N THR A 16 14.94 9.17 -9.71
CA THR A 16 14.57 10.55 -9.36
C THR A 16 15.53 11.08 -8.29
N PRO A 17 16.15 12.26 -8.45
CA PRO A 17 17.02 12.84 -7.43
C PRO A 17 16.32 12.98 -6.07
N GLY A 18 17.01 12.62 -4.99
CA GLY A 18 16.46 12.59 -3.63
C GLY A 18 15.78 11.27 -3.24
N TYR A 19 15.73 10.28 -4.14
CA TYR A 19 15.23 8.92 -3.87
C TYR A 19 16.19 7.87 -4.45
N GLU A 20 17.38 7.78 -3.87
CA GLU A 20 18.48 6.93 -4.35
C GLU A 20 18.18 5.44 -4.18
N LYS A 21 17.48 5.06 -3.10
CA LYS A 21 17.04 3.68 -2.87
C LYS A 21 15.62 3.47 -3.37
N ASP A 22 15.39 2.36 -4.07
CA ASP A 22 14.06 2.03 -4.63
C ASP A 22 12.97 1.98 -3.56
N GLN A 23 13.31 1.47 -2.37
CA GLN A 23 12.40 1.34 -1.23
C GLN A 23 11.90 2.68 -0.67
N ASP A 24 12.66 3.76 -0.86
CA ASP A 24 12.36 5.08 -0.30
C ASP A 24 11.46 5.93 -1.22
N ARG A 25 11.18 5.44 -2.44
CA ARG A 25 10.34 6.12 -3.43
C ARG A 25 8.92 6.31 -2.90
N PRO A 26 8.44 7.55 -2.69
CA PRO A 26 7.06 7.80 -2.26
C PRO A 26 6.08 7.66 -3.42
N LEU A 27 4.79 7.72 -3.08
CA LEU A 27 3.76 7.99 -4.07
C LEU A 27 3.97 9.35 -4.72
N THR A 28 3.49 9.48 -5.95
CA THR A 28 3.33 10.80 -6.58
C THR A 28 2.04 11.44 -6.07
N PRO A 29 1.92 12.78 -6.08
CA PRO A 29 0.66 13.45 -5.74
C PRO A 29 -0.53 12.98 -6.61
N LYS A 30 -0.26 12.63 -7.87
CA LYS A 30 -1.27 12.02 -8.77
C LYS A 30 -1.66 10.62 -8.31
N GLY A 31 -0.69 9.83 -7.84
CA GLY A 31 -0.88 8.50 -7.29
C GLY A 31 -1.76 8.51 -6.05
N GLU A 32 -1.47 9.40 -5.10
CA GLU A 32 -2.25 9.58 -3.86
C GLU A 32 -3.71 9.94 -4.17
N ARG A 33 -3.94 10.98 -4.99
CA ARG A 33 -5.30 11.38 -5.38
C ARG A 33 -6.08 10.27 -6.06
N ARG A 34 -5.42 9.46 -6.89
CA ARG A 34 -6.05 8.32 -7.54
C ARG A 34 -6.38 7.23 -6.52
N LEU A 35 -5.49 6.99 -5.57
CA LEU A 35 -5.67 5.93 -4.58
C LEU A 35 -6.80 6.24 -3.61
N TRP A 36 -6.95 7.50 -3.17
CA TRP A 36 -8.09 7.94 -2.37
C TRP A 36 -9.43 7.60 -3.02
N ARG A 37 -9.59 7.95 -4.31
CA ARG A 37 -10.81 7.61 -5.07
C ARG A 37 -11.05 6.12 -5.19
N ILE A 38 -9.98 5.33 -5.31
CA ILE A 38 -10.08 3.87 -5.35
C ILE A 38 -10.53 3.33 -3.99
N ALA A 39 -9.97 3.84 -2.89
CA ALA A 39 -10.32 3.41 -1.53
C ALA A 39 -11.77 3.77 -1.18
N GLU A 40 -12.24 4.95 -1.57
CA GLU A 40 -13.65 5.35 -1.45
C GLU A 40 -14.56 4.38 -2.21
N ALA A 41 -14.25 4.11 -3.49
CA ALA A 41 -15.03 3.19 -4.33
C ALA A 41 -15.03 1.75 -3.78
N MET A 42 -13.92 1.29 -3.17
CA MET A 42 -13.87 -0.01 -2.47
C MET A 42 -14.89 -0.06 -1.32
N GLY A 43 -15.05 1.03 -0.57
CA GLY A 43 -16.05 1.14 0.49
C GLY A 43 -17.48 1.13 -0.06
N GLU A 44 -17.74 1.84 -1.17
CA GLU A 44 -19.05 1.89 -1.82
C GLU A 44 -19.54 0.51 -2.31
N ILE A 45 -18.63 -0.34 -2.78
CA ILE A 45 -18.96 -1.71 -3.19
C ILE A 45 -18.99 -2.71 -2.01
N GLY A 46 -18.87 -2.22 -0.78
CA GLY A 46 -19.07 -3.00 0.45
C GLY A 46 -17.86 -3.82 0.91
N LEU A 47 -16.62 -3.45 0.52
CA LEU A 47 -15.44 -4.08 1.11
C LEU A 47 -15.32 -3.72 2.60
N SER A 48 -14.68 -4.60 3.35
CA SER A 48 -14.25 -4.38 4.72
C SER A 48 -13.01 -5.21 4.99
N PHE A 49 -12.17 -4.75 5.92
CA PHE A 49 -10.87 -5.36 6.18
C PHE A 49 -10.67 -5.54 7.69
N ASP A 50 -10.53 -6.78 8.12
CA ASP A 50 -10.18 -7.11 9.51
C ASP A 50 -8.67 -6.98 9.79
N LEU A 51 -7.86 -7.03 8.73
CA LEU A 51 -6.41 -6.88 8.74
C LEU A 51 -5.94 -6.25 7.43
N ILE A 52 -4.97 -5.34 7.50
CA ILE A 52 -4.27 -4.78 6.34
C ILE A 52 -2.78 -5.04 6.54
N LEU A 53 -2.18 -5.84 5.67
CA LEU A 53 -0.74 -6.07 5.65
C LEU A 53 -0.12 -5.27 4.51
N SER A 54 1.01 -4.63 4.78
CA SER A 54 1.73 -3.87 3.76
C SER A 54 3.23 -4.12 3.79
N SER A 55 3.80 -4.10 2.59
CA SER A 55 5.24 -4.06 2.38
C SER A 55 5.86 -2.83 3.07
N PRO A 56 7.09 -2.97 3.59
CA PRO A 56 7.81 -1.88 4.23
C PRO A 56 8.19 -0.71 3.31
N TYR A 57 8.14 -0.90 1.99
CA TYR A 57 8.60 0.11 1.05
C TYR A 57 7.65 1.32 1.05
N ALA A 58 8.21 2.53 1.03
CA ALA A 58 7.49 3.77 1.27
C ALA A 58 6.21 3.90 0.42
N ARG A 59 6.28 3.59 -0.88
CA ARG A 59 5.13 3.57 -1.79
C ARG A 59 4.01 2.61 -1.36
N ALA A 60 4.34 1.44 -0.85
CA ALA A 60 3.37 0.41 -0.45
C ALA A 60 2.80 0.72 0.93
N TRP A 61 3.67 1.10 1.86
CA TRP A 61 3.26 1.56 3.19
C TRP A 61 2.27 2.72 3.09
N HIS A 62 2.64 3.78 2.36
CA HIS A 62 1.77 4.94 2.18
C HIS A 62 0.47 4.62 1.42
N THR A 63 0.50 3.63 0.51
CA THR A 63 -0.74 3.13 -0.11
C THR A 63 -1.67 2.54 0.94
N ALA A 64 -1.12 1.71 1.83
CA ALA A 64 -1.89 1.05 2.87
C ALA A 64 -2.38 2.01 3.95
N GLU A 65 -1.62 3.08 4.25
CA GLU A 65 -2.09 4.17 5.12
C GLU A 65 -3.35 4.85 4.55
N ILE A 66 -3.34 5.22 3.26
CA ILE A 66 -4.49 5.83 2.60
C ILE A 66 -5.72 4.91 2.65
N VAL A 67 -5.53 3.61 2.39
CA VAL A 67 -6.62 2.64 2.47
C VAL A 67 -7.10 2.49 3.92
N ALA A 68 -6.19 2.40 4.89
CA ALA A 68 -6.56 2.26 6.29
C ALA A 68 -7.34 3.49 6.79
N GLU A 69 -6.93 4.71 6.41
CA GLU A 69 -7.61 5.95 6.76
C GLU A 69 -9.02 6.02 6.14
N ALA A 70 -9.15 5.70 4.84
CA ALA A 70 -10.45 5.67 4.16
C ALA A 70 -11.45 4.70 4.81
N PHE A 71 -10.94 3.60 5.40
CA PHE A 71 -11.74 2.58 6.07
C PHE A 71 -11.79 2.74 7.60
N LYS A 72 -11.16 3.77 8.18
CA LYS A 72 -11.02 3.97 9.64
C LYS A 72 -10.45 2.73 10.35
N ALA A 73 -9.46 2.12 9.71
CA ALA A 73 -8.85 0.84 10.03
C ALA A 73 -7.35 0.96 10.33
N GLU A 74 -6.87 2.14 10.73
CA GLU A 74 -5.46 2.43 11.00
C GLU A 74 -4.87 1.50 12.06
N LYS A 75 -5.67 1.12 13.06
CA LYS A 75 -5.28 0.13 14.09
C LYS A 75 -5.13 -1.30 13.57
N ARG A 76 -5.59 -1.58 12.34
CA ARG A 76 -5.52 -2.88 11.66
C ARG A 76 -4.40 -2.94 10.62
N LEU A 77 -3.72 -1.83 10.39
CA LEU A 77 -2.57 -1.76 9.49
C LEU A 77 -1.33 -2.31 10.18
N GLN A 78 -0.71 -3.32 9.59
CA GLN A 78 0.53 -3.92 10.07
C GLN A 78 1.56 -4.02 8.95
N ARG A 79 2.82 -3.87 9.34
CA ARG A 79 3.96 -4.07 8.46
C ARG A 79 4.28 -5.55 8.36
N CYS A 80 4.52 -6.02 7.14
CA CYS A 80 4.96 -7.38 6.84
C CYS A 80 6.15 -7.26 5.90
N ASP A 81 7.34 -7.53 6.43
CA ASP A 81 8.60 -7.35 5.71
C ASP A 81 8.71 -8.36 4.55
N GLU A 82 8.06 -9.51 4.67
CA GLU A 82 7.96 -10.58 3.67
C GLU A 82 7.15 -10.17 2.42
N LEU A 83 6.42 -9.05 2.48
CA LEU A 83 5.78 -8.45 1.30
C LEU A 83 6.72 -7.52 0.51
N ALA A 84 7.95 -7.29 0.96
CA ALA A 84 8.94 -6.56 0.19
C ALA A 84 9.30 -7.31 -1.10
N SER A 85 9.65 -6.55 -2.14
CA SER A 85 9.80 -7.10 -3.50
C SER A 85 11.01 -8.01 -3.69
N ASP A 86 11.83 -8.17 -2.66
CA ASP A 86 13.02 -9.02 -2.57
C ASP A 86 12.74 -10.37 -1.87
N HIS A 87 11.50 -10.61 -1.41
CA HIS A 87 11.07 -11.87 -0.82
C HIS A 87 10.29 -12.74 -1.81
N GLU A 88 10.26 -14.05 -1.58
CA GLU A 88 9.44 -14.98 -2.35
C GLU A 88 8.06 -15.20 -1.71
N PRO A 89 7.01 -15.52 -2.51
CA PRO A 89 5.67 -15.76 -1.95
C PRO A 89 5.61 -16.87 -0.88
N LYS A 90 6.54 -17.84 -0.93
CA LYS A 90 6.63 -18.93 0.05
C LYS A 90 7.13 -18.48 1.43
N ASP A 91 7.69 -17.27 1.50
CA ASP A 91 8.21 -16.68 2.73
C ASP A 91 7.11 -15.95 3.50
N ILE A 92 5.95 -15.70 2.88
CA ILE A 92 4.78 -15.04 3.49
C ILE A 92 4.00 -16.09 4.31
N ILE A 93 3.96 -15.89 5.63
CA ILE A 93 3.26 -16.76 6.61
C ILE A 93 1.78 -16.38 6.73
#